data_AF-A0AAD9HQU0-F1
#
_entry.id   AF-A0AAD9HQU0-F1
#
_cell.length_a   1.000
_cell.length_b   1.000
_cell.length_c   1.000
_cell.angle_alpha   90.00
_cell.angle_beta   90.00
_cell.angle_gamma   90.00
#
_symmetry.space_group_name_H-M   'P 1'
#
loop_
_entity.id
_entity.type
_entity.pdbx_description
1 polymer ?
#
loop_
_entity_poly.entity_id
_entity_poly.type
_entity_poly.pdbx_seq_one_letter_code
_entity_poly.pdbx_strand_id
1 'polypeptide(L)'
;MLREAVEAWQEATSTGNNLDSDQILPDECTLANLAHDLPQCESLPQCHVLEVLSLCLKKIACTNRGLQDKGAIQQLASHTAELLGRSSTSHSVDSLTLAEKALDVLRCLVIDFAAPLDGKYLVCVAAYTDSQDAWTTPGAASSSEDILRNSLNDETRQEFIASAVLEYFIRPVFSRATSNRITSTGRRAYFINDDQSQVTGDSVAGTTESKPWKKTQIHAIAVFAWAVKHASESLISKSWPLFTPVLLALVDDTETKFKKKGLVILYDFLSRCPPHVIGNTGLGEVFEQSVFPSLLSLPGITPEAESIQLLGPAYNAIMELAKVWFPTGEIRPAKMRFLIKVLREGILAGYWHASEYVGIVELLAQMAIPIISQLGPYAVPHLKELLSMFSAIMTDPFLVSYPTCIQAAAQAKT
;
A
#
# COMPACT_ATOMS: atom_id res chain seq x y z
N MET A 1 32.03 -20.76 -17.19
CA MET A 1 30.78 -21.32 -17.75
C MET A 1 29.64 -20.30 -17.74
N LEU A 2 29.26 -19.72 -16.58
CA LEU A 2 28.13 -18.77 -16.53
C LEU A 2 28.41 -17.53 -17.38
N ARG A 3 29.64 -17.01 -17.31
CA ARG A 3 30.11 -15.89 -18.12
C ARG A 3 29.99 -16.14 -19.63
N GLU A 4 30.43 -17.30 -20.10
CA GLU A 4 30.36 -17.68 -21.52
C GLU A 4 28.91 -17.78 -22.00
N ALA A 5 28.02 -18.36 -21.18
CA ALA A 5 26.60 -18.42 -21.48
C ALA A 5 25.95 -17.02 -21.54
N VAL A 6 26.37 -16.09 -20.67
CA VAL A 6 25.92 -14.69 -20.69
C VAL A 6 26.44 -13.95 -21.93
N GLU A 7 27.69 -14.16 -22.31
CA GLU A 7 28.28 -13.57 -23.53
C GLU A 7 27.58 -14.12 -24.79
N ALA A 8 27.32 -15.42 -24.87
CA ALA A 8 26.54 -16.03 -25.95
C ALA A 8 25.09 -15.52 -26.00
N TRP A 9 24.45 -15.33 -24.84
CA TRP A 9 23.11 -14.74 -24.74
C TRP A 9 23.08 -13.29 -25.25
N GLN A 10 24.14 -12.52 -25.00
CA GLN A 10 24.29 -11.15 -25.48
C GLN A 10 24.45 -11.08 -27.00
N GLU A 11 25.23 -11.99 -27.58
CA GLU A 11 25.39 -12.09 -29.04
C GLU A 11 24.07 -12.52 -29.71
N ALA A 12 23.34 -13.47 -29.11
CA ALA A 12 22.04 -13.93 -29.56
C ALA A 12 20.99 -12.81 -29.61
N THR A 13 20.86 -12.07 -28.50
CA THR A 13 19.91 -10.96 -28.37
C THR A 13 20.26 -9.80 -29.30
N SER A 14 21.55 -9.55 -29.53
CA SER A 14 22.02 -8.51 -30.46
C SER A 14 21.81 -8.88 -31.94
N THR A 15 21.83 -10.16 -32.28
CA THR A 15 21.66 -10.65 -33.66
C THR A 15 20.21 -10.90 -34.06
N GLY A 16 19.26 -10.80 -33.12
CA GLY A 16 17.83 -11.04 -33.36
C GLY A 16 17.50 -12.51 -33.62
N ASN A 17 18.41 -13.43 -33.30
CA ASN A 17 18.21 -14.87 -33.44
C ASN A 17 17.37 -15.39 -32.26
N ASN A 18 16.24 -16.04 -32.56
CA ASN A 18 15.52 -16.87 -31.57
C ASN A 18 16.33 -18.16 -31.34
N LEU A 19 17.26 -18.11 -30.41
CA LEU A 19 18.00 -19.29 -29.96
C LEU A 19 17.20 -20.04 -28.90
N ASP A 20 17.15 -21.37 -29.06
CA ASP A 20 16.52 -22.27 -28.10
C ASP A 20 17.36 -22.27 -26.81
N SER A 21 16.72 -22.18 -25.63
CA SER A 21 17.45 -22.06 -24.36
C SER A 21 18.41 -23.22 -24.10
N ASP A 22 18.13 -24.39 -24.69
CA ASP A 22 18.95 -25.59 -24.59
C ASP A 22 20.26 -25.50 -25.39
N GLN A 23 20.40 -24.58 -26.35
CA GLN A 23 21.64 -24.42 -27.13
C GLN A 23 22.67 -23.50 -26.46
N ILE A 24 22.22 -22.61 -25.56
CA ILE A 24 23.08 -21.63 -24.87
C ILE A 24 23.51 -22.15 -23.49
N LEU A 25 22.68 -22.99 -22.87
CA LEU A 25 22.94 -23.50 -21.53
C LEU A 25 23.93 -24.67 -21.55
N PRO A 26 24.88 -24.72 -20.59
CA PRO A 26 25.82 -25.82 -20.48
C PRO A 26 25.09 -27.14 -20.17
N ASP A 27 25.65 -28.25 -20.68
CA ASP A 27 25.11 -29.60 -20.49
C ASP A 27 25.11 -30.03 -19.02
N GLU A 28 26.17 -29.69 -18.28
CA GLU A 28 26.31 -29.94 -16.84
C GLU A 28 26.40 -28.63 -16.05
N CYS A 29 25.28 -28.22 -15.44
CA CYS A 29 25.20 -27.02 -14.59
C CYS A 29 24.84 -27.42 -13.16
N THR A 30 25.64 -26.98 -12.18
CA THR A 30 25.40 -27.19 -10.74
C THR A 30 25.35 -25.86 -10.00
N LEU A 31 24.69 -25.84 -8.84
CA LEU A 31 24.60 -24.64 -8.00
C LEU A 31 25.98 -24.13 -7.58
N ALA A 32 26.92 -25.04 -7.27
CA ALA A 32 28.29 -24.70 -6.92
C ALA A 32 29.05 -24.01 -8.07
N ASN A 33 28.88 -24.50 -9.30
CA ASN A 33 29.49 -23.87 -10.48
C ASN A 33 28.93 -22.45 -10.71
N LEU A 34 27.60 -22.28 -10.57
CA LEU A 34 26.97 -20.96 -10.68
C LEU A 34 27.49 -19.99 -9.62
N ALA A 35 27.56 -20.42 -8.36
CA ALA A 35 28.05 -19.60 -7.26
C ALA A 35 29.54 -19.23 -7.43
N HIS A 36 30.36 -20.14 -7.95
CA HIS A 36 31.77 -19.89 -8.23
C HIS A 36 31.98 -18.89 -9.38
N ASP A 37 31.17 -18.97 -10.44
CA ASP A 37 31.32 -18.13 -11.63
C ASP A 37 30.67 -16.75 -11.48
N LEU A 38 29.70 -16.58 -10.56
CA LEU A 38 28.93 -15.34 -10.41
C LEU A 38 29.81 -14.08 -10.20
N PRO A 39 30.85 -14.08 -9.35
CA PRO A 39 31.72 -12.91 -9.18
C PRO A 39 32.47 -12.51 -10.47
N GLN A 40 32.68 -13.46 -11.38
CA GLN A 40 33.34 -13.19 -12.66
C GLN A 40 32.43 -12.45 -13.66
N CYS A 41 31.13 -12.34 -13.34
CA CYS A 41 30.11 -11.71 -14.18
C CYS A 41 29.81 -10.26 -13.75
N GLU A 42 30.51 -9.70 -12.74
CA GLU A 42 30.26 -8.33 -12.25
C GLU A 42 30.47 -7.25 -13.33
N SER A 43 31.36 -7.50 -14.29
CA SER A 43 31.62 -6.58 -15.41
C SER A 43 30.57 -6.64 -16.53
N LEU A 44 29.65 -7.61 -16.48
CA LEU A 44 28.63 -7.82 -17.52
C LEU A 44 27.33 -7.08 -17.18
N PRO A 45 26.48 -6.80 -18.18
CA PRO A 45 25.11 -6.36 -17.99
C PRO A 45 24.32 -7.29 -17.05
N GLN A 46 23.97 -6.78 -15.86
CA GLN A 46 23.37 -7.59 -14.79
C GLN A 46 22.00 -8.16 -15.16
N CYS A 47 21.23 -7.50 -16.03
CA CYS A 47 19.97 -8.05 -16.54
C CYS A 47 20.17 -9.38 -17.27
N HIS A 48 21.17 -9.47 -18.15
CA HIS A 48 21.49 -10.70 -18.88
C HIS A 48 22.05 -11.78 -17.94
N VAL A 49 22.86 -11.39 -16.95
CA VAL A 49 23.35 -12.33 -15.93
C VAL A 49 22.19 -12.98 -15.18
N LEU A 50 21.18 -12.19 -14.75
CA LEU A 50 20.01 -12.70 -14.04
C LEU A 50 19.10 -13.55 -14.94
N GLU A 51 18.96 -13.22 -16.22
CA GLU A 51 18.20 -14.03 -17.18
C GLU A 51 18.81 -15.42 -17.37
N VAL A 52 20.12 -15.48 -17.65
CA VAL A 52 20.83 -16.75 -17.80
C VAL A 52 20.83 -17.52 -16.48
N LEU A 53 21.00 -16.84 -15.35
CA LEU A 53 20.92 -17.46 -14.03
C LEU A 53 19.53 -18.08 -13.77
N SER A 54 18.44 -17.39 -14.10
CA SER A 54 17.07 -17.91 -14.00
C SER A 54 16.88 -19.17 -14.85
N LEU A 55 17.37 -19.17 -16.09
CA LEU A 55 17.32 -20.34 -16.97
C LEU A 55 18.13 -21.52 -16.42
N CYS A 56 19.35 -21.28 -15.93
CA CYS A 56 20.17 -22.29 -15.27
C CYS A 56 19.46 -22.89 -14.04
N LEU A 57 18.89 -22.06 -13.18
CA LEU A 57 18.18 -22.52 -11.98
C LEU A 57 16.96 -23.38 -12.32
N LYS A 58 16.18 -22.99 -13.33
CA LYS A 58 15.03 -23.77 -13.83
C LYS A 58 15.49 -25.13 -14.37
N LYS A 59 16.58 -25.18 -15.14
CA LYS A 59 17.17 -26.45 -15.64
C LYS A 59 17.64 -27.34 -14.47
N ILE A 60 18.29 -26.76 -13.46
CA ILE A 60 18.76 -27.51 -12.27
C ILE A 60 17.57 -28.06 -11.48
N ALA A 61 16.53 -27.27 -11.24
CA ALA A 61 15.34 -27.69 -10.50
C ALA A 61 14.64 -28.91 -11.16
N CYS A 62 14.64 -28.97 -12.49
CA CYS A 62 14.09 -30.10 -13.25
C CYS A 62 14.97 -31.36 -13.21
N THR A 63 16.28 -31.23 -13.00
CA THR A 63 17.26 -32.32 -13.19
C THR A 63 17.82 -32.90 -11.88
N ASN A 64 17.90 -32.11 -10.80
CA ASN A 64 18.59 -32.50 -9.57
C ASN A 64 17.69 -32.42 -8.32
N ARG A 65 17.26 -33.58 -7.81
CA ARG A 65 16.74 -33.77 -6.42
C ARG A 65 17.83 -34.24 -5.43
N GLY A 66 19.11 -33.95 -5.70
CA GLY A 66 20.24 -34.36 -4.88
C GLY A 66 20.48 -33.50 -3.62
N LEU A 67 21.54 -33.84 -2.85
CA LEU A 67 22.03 -33.08 -1.70
C LEU A 67 22.35 -31.63 -2.13
N GLN A 68 21.49 -30.70 -1.73
CA GLN A 68 21.62 -29.29 -2.09
C GLN A 68 22.80 -28.63 -1.37
N ASP A 69 23.67 -27.95 -2.12
CA ASP A 69 24.76 -27.15 -1.56
C ASP A 69 24.20 -25.86 -0.96
N LYS A 70 23.98 -25.90 0.35
CA LYS A 70 23.48 -24.76 1.12
C LYS A 70 24.38 -23.52 1.02
N GLY A 71 25.69 -23.70 0.87
CA GLY A 71 26.64 -22.59 0.74
C GLY A 71 26.44 -21.86 -0.58
N ALA A 72 26.36 -22.60 -1.68
CA ALA A 72 26.09 -22.05 -3.00
C ALA A 72 24.73 -21.35 -3.07
N ILE A 73 23.67 -21.96 -2.52
CA ILE A 73 22.33 -21.36 -2.47
C ILE A 73 22.35 -20.02 -1.73
N GLN A 74 22.97 -19.97 -0.55
CA GLN A 74 23.07 -18.74 0.23
C GLN A 74 23.84 -17.64 -0.51
N GLN A 75 24.94 -18.01 -1.19
CA GLN A 75 25.75 -17.06 -1.94
C GLN A 75 24.97 -16.46 -3.11
N LEU A 76 24.29 -17.30 -3.90
CA LEU A 76 23.44 -16.85 -5.02
C LEU A 76 22.32 -15.93 -4.51
N ALA A 77 21.59 -16.35 -3.47
CA ALA A 77 20.49 -15.58 -2.91
C ALA A 77 20.94 -14.22 -2.36
N SER A 78 22.07 -14.19 -1.64
CA SER A 78 22.61 -12.95 -1.08
C SER A 78 23.04 -11.98 -2.18
N HIS A 79 23.73 -12.47 -3.22
CA HIS A 79 24.15 -11.63 -4.34
C HIS A 79 22.94 -11.06 -5.09
N THR A 80 21.94 -11.88 -5.42
CA THR A 80 20.74 -11.40 -6.12
C THR A 80 19.95 -10.41 -5.26
N ALA A 81 19.85 -10.63 -3.94
CA ALA A 81 19.18 -9.72 -3.04
C ALA A 81 19.92 -8.38 -2.87
N GLU A 82 21.25 -8.39 -2.90
CA GLU A 82 22.05 -7.16 -2.94
C GLU A 82 21.83 -6.35 -4.22
N LEU A 83 21.72 -7.02 -5.38
CA LEU A 83 21.38 -6.37 -6.64
C LEU A 83 19.99 -5.72 -6.58
N LEU A 84 18.99 -6.42 -6.01
CA LEU A 84 17.66 -5.87 -5.81
C LEU A 84 17.71 -4.62 -4.91
N GLY A 85 18.47 -4.65 -3.82
CA GLY A 85 18.64 -3.51 -2.92
C GLY A 85 19.24 -2.27 -3.60
N ARG A 86 20.12 -2.45 -4.60
CA ARG A 86 20.68 -1.35 -5.42
C ARG A 86 19.65 -0.77 -6.40
N SER A 87 18.70 -1.56 -6.89
CA SER A 87 17.65 -1.06 -7.78
C SER A 87 16.61 -0.18 -7.08
N SER A 88 16.38 -0.37 -5.77
CA SER A 88 15.38 0.38 -5.01
C SER A 88 15.68 1.88 -4.87
N THR A 89 16.88 2.34 -5.27
CA THR A 89 17.29 3.75 -5.23
C THR A 89 17.21 4.47 -6.59
N SER A 90 16.89 3.77 -7.69
CA SER A 90 16.81 4.33 -9.05
C SER A 90 15.47 3.97 -9.70
N HIS A 91 14.82 4.92 -10.38
CA HIS A 91 13.51 4.72 -11.03
C HIS A 91 13.60 4.74 -12.57
N SER A 92 14.69 4.26 -13.15
CA SER A 92 14.85 4.13 -14.60
C SER A 92 14.16 2.87 -15.14
N VAL A 93 13.79 2.83 -16.43
CA VAL A 93 13.21 1.63 -17.06
C VAL A 93 14.11 0.39 -16.85
N ASP A 94 15.43 0.59 -16.94
CA ASP A 94 16.42 -0.46 -16.71
C ASP A 94 16.44 -0.97 -15.26
N SER A 95 16.02 -0.16 -14.28
CA SER A 95 15.94 -0.61 -12.88
C SER A 95 14.70 -1.46 -12.62
N LEU A 96 13.58 -1.22 -13.32
CA LEU A 96 12.38 -2.07 -13.25
C LEU A 96 12.65 -3.46 -13.81
N THR A 97 13.25 -3.54 -15.00
CA THR A 97 13.56 -4.84 -15.62
C THR A 97 14.56 -5.61 -14.77
N LEU A 98 15.60 -4.94 -14.25
CA LEU A 98 16.55 -5.55 -13.33
C LEU A 98 15.87 -6.09 -12.07
N ALA A 99 14.98 -5.32 -11.44
CA ALA A 99 14.26 -5.74 -10.24
C ALA A 99 13.37 -6.96 -10.50
N GLU A 100 12.63 -6.97 -11.62
CA GLU A 100 11.79 -8.12 -11.99
C GLU A 100 12.61 -9.39 -12.21
N LYS A 101 13.75 -9.31 -12.91
CA LYS A 101 14.63 -10.47 -13.10
C LYS A 101 15.28 -10.92 -11.79
N ALA A 102 15.68 -9.99 -10.93
CA ALA A 102 16.24 -10.32 -9.62
C ALA A 102 15.20 -11.04 -8.74
N LEU A 103 13.95 -10.59 -8.76
CA LEU A 103 12.85 -11.23 -8.06
C LEU A 103 12.50 -12.61 -8.63
N ASP A 104 12.55 -12.81 -9.96
CA ASP A 104 12.36 -14.15 -10.57
C ASP A 104 13.44 -15.14 -10.12
N VAL A 105 14.71 -14.71 -10.10
CA VAL A 105 15.83 -15.53 -9.60
C VAL A 105 15.66 -15.85 -8.11
N LEU A 106 15.36 -14.83 -7.27
CA LEU A 106 15.12 -15.04 -5.84
C LEU A 106 13.95 -15.98 -5.59
N ARG A 107 12.87 -15.86 -6.37
CA ARG A 107 11.71 -16.73 -6.28
C ARG A 107 12.08 -18.19 -6.55
N CYS A 108 12.84 -18.47 -7.61
CA CYS A 108 13.36 -19.81 -7.87
C CYS A 108 14.23 -20.32 -6.71
N LEU A 109 15.16 -19.51 -6.22
CA LEU A 109 16.03 -19.88 -5.10
C LEU A 109 15.24 -20.21 -3.82
N VAL A 110 14.22 -19.41 -3.49
CA VAL A 110 13.41 -19.60 -2.29
C VAL A 110 12.48 -20.81 -2.42
N ILE A 111 11.79 -20.96 -3.55
CA ILE A 111 10.77 -22.00 -3.73
C ILE A 111 11.39 -23.36 -4.04
N ASP A 112 12.30 -23.42 -5.02
CA ASP A 112 12.82 -24.67 -5.55
C ASP A 112 14.02 -25.18 -4.72
N PHE A 113 14.72 -24.27 -4.03
CA PHE A 113 15.95 -24.56 -3.30
C PHE A 113 15.91 -24.16 -1.82
N ALA A 114 14.76 -23.71 -1.30
CA ALA A 114 14.57 -23.35 0.11
C ALA A 114 15.62 -22.35 0.64
N ALA A 115 16.05 -21.40 -0.19
CA ALA A 115 17.04 -20.39 0.18
C ALA A 115 16.54 -19.52 1.34
N PRO A 116 17.28 -19.42 2.46
CA PRO A 116 16.91 -18.50 3.52
C PRO A 116 17.31 -17.07 3.15
N LEU A 117 16.45 -16.11 3.48
CA LEU A 117 16.68 -14.68 3.24
C LEU A 117 16.70 -13.90 4.55
N ASP A 118 17.70 -13.03 4.69
CA ASP A 118 17.77 -12.10 5.82
C ASP A 118 16.61 -11.10 5.80
N GLY A 119 16.21 -10.63 6.99
CA GLY A 119 15.12 -9.66 7.14
C GLY A 119 15.30 -8.39 6.33
N LYS A 120 16.53 -7.88 6.19
CA LYS A 120 16.82 -6.68 5.35
C LYS A 120 16.46 -6.90 3.88
N TYR A 121 16.65 -8.11 3.36
CA TYR A 121 16.31 -8.45 1.98
C TYR A 121 14.81 -8.66 1.83
N LEU A 122 14.16 -9.27 2.82
CA LEU A 122 12.70 -9.39 2.84
C LEU A 122 12.00 -8.02 2.89
N VAL A 123 12.59 -7.02 3.56
CA VAL A 123 12.10 -5.63 3.51
C VAL A 123 12.19 -5.07 2.08
N CYS A 124 13.31 -5.31 1.37
CA CYS A 124 13.43 -4.93 -0.04
C CYS A 124 12.40 -5.65 -0.91
N VAL A 125 12.15 -6.95 -0.70
CA VAL A 125 11.13 -7.70 -1.44
C VAL A 125 9.73 -7.14 -1.17
N ALA A 126 9.40 -6.79 0.07
CA ALA A 126 8.12 -6.17 0.44
C ALA A 126 7.86 -4.83 -0.25
N ALA A 127 8.88 -4.14 -0.76
CA ALA A 127 8.71 -2.91 -1.54
C ALA A 127 8.08 -3.12 -2.93
N TYR A 128 8.07 -4.36 -3.42
CA TYR A 128 7.63 -4.70 -4.78
C TYR A 128 6.32 -5.50 -4.79
N THR A 129 5.53 -5.52 -3.72
CA THR A 129 4.29 -6.33 -3.64
C THR A 129 3.06 -5.67 -4.27
N ASP A 130 3.13 -4.40 -4.64
CA ASP A 130 1.99 -3.63 -5.19
C ASP A 130 2.25 -3.26 -6.66
N SER A 131 1.47 -3.84 -7.58
CA SER A 131 1.57 -3.58 -9.02
C SER A 131 1.07 -2.19 -9.45
N GLN A 132 0.47 -1.42 -8.52
CA GLN A 132 0.09 -0.03 -8.76
C GLN A 132 1.24 0.95 -8.51
N ASP A 133 2.35 0.49 -7.92
CA ASP A 133 3.53 1.33 -7.70
C ASP A 133 4.36 1.48 -8.97
N ALA A 134 4.85 2.69 -9.22
CA ALA A 134 5.54 3.05 -10.46
C ALA A 134 6.85 2.29 -10.70
N TRP A 135 7.40 1.64 -9.68
CA TRP A 135 8.64 0.86 -9.74
C TRP A 135 8.40 -0.66 -9.74
N THR A 136 7.15 -1.10 -9.82
CA THR A 136 6.77 -2.51 -9.70
C THR A 136 5.98 -2.97 -10.92
N THR A 137 6.37 -4.11 -11.48
CA THR A 137 5.61 -4.79 -12.54
C THR A 137 4.68 -5.86 -11.96
N PRO A 138 3.65 -6.32 -12.69
CA PRO A 138 2.79 -7.42 -12.23
C PRO A 138 3.57 -8.72 -11.93
N GLY A 139 4.62 -9.01 -12.73
CA GLY A 139 5.51 -10.15 -12.50
C GLY A 139 6.32 -9.98 -11.22
N ALA A 140 6.92 -8.81 -11.01
CA ALA A 140 7.64 -8.49 -9.77
C ALA A 140 6.75 -8.60 -8.53
N ALA A 141 5.49 -8.12 -8.60
CA ALA A 141 4.53 -8.24 -7.52
C ALA A 141 4.19 -9.68 -7.18
N SER A 142 3.90 -10.50 -8.19
CA SER A 142 3.64 -11.92 -7.98
C SER A 142 4.85 -12.64 -7.37
N SER A 143 6.06 -12.38 -7.88
CA SER A 143 7.27 -13.00 -7.36
C SER A 143 7.59 -12.58 -5.94
N SER A 144 7.38 -11.31 -5.60
CA SER A 144 7.61 -10.79 -4.25
C SER A 144 6.67 -11.42 -3.23
N GLU A 145 5.38 -11.53 -3.56
CA GLU A 145 4.39 -12.18 -2.69
C GLU A 145 4.73 -13.66 -2.48
N ASP A 146 5.13 -14.35 -3.56
CA ASP A 146 5.57 -15.74 -3.50
C ASP A 146 6.81 -15.91 -2.59
N ILE A 147 7.80 -15.04 -2.71
CA ILE A 147 9.01 -15.06 -1.85
C ILE A 147 8.62 -14.87 -0.39
N LEU A 148 7.83 -13.84 -0.08
CA LEU A 148 7.45 -13.51 1.31
C LEU A 148 6.61 -14.62 1.93
N ARG A 149 5.68 -15.20 1.17
CA ARG A 149 4.83 -16.32 1.62
C ARG A 149 5.65 -17.58 1.95
N ASN A 150 6.68 -17.88 1.15
CA ASN A 150 7.52 -19.07 1.36
C ASN A 150 8.64 -18.82 2.39
N SER A 151 9.05 -17.57 2.60
CA SER A 151 10.08 -17.22 3.58
C SER A 151 9.53 -17.03 5.00
N LEU A 152 8.25 -16.67 5.13
CA LEU A 152 7.64 -16.30 6.41
C LEU A 152 6.38 -17.13 6.69
N ASN A 153 6.43 -17.95 7.74
CA ASN A 153 5.23 -18.55 8.33
C ASN A 153 4.48 -17.51 9.17
N ASP A 154 3.31 -17.85 9.71
CA ASP A 154 2.47 -16.85 10.40
C ASP A 154 3.16 -16.22 11.61
N GLU A 155 3.86 -17.01 12.44
CA GLU A 155 4.55 -16.50 13.63
C GLU A 155 5.74 -15.61 13.25
N THR A 156 6.63 -16.10 12.37
CA THR A 156 7.80 -15.34 11.92
C THR A 156 7.40 -14.10 11.13
N ARG A 157 6.25 -14.13 10.43
CA ARG A 157 5.71 -12.94 9.75
C ARG A 157 5.32 -11.86 10.75
N GLN A 158 4.66 -12.19 11.85
CA GLN A 158 4.29 -11.19 12.85
C GLN A 158 5.52 -10.58 13.53
N GLU A 159 6.52 -11.40 13.85
CA GLU A 159 7.79 -10.93 14.42
C GLU A 159 8.57 -10.06 13.41
N PHE A 160 8.64 -10.48 12.16
CA PHE A 160 9.26 -9.72 11.06
C PHE A 160 8.58 -8.35 10.88
N ILE A 161 7.25 -8.30 10.87
CA ILE A 161 6.51 -7.04 10.76
C ILE A 161 6.81 -6.16 11.98
N ALA A 162 6.74 -6.69 13.21
CA ALA A 162 6.97 -5.90 14.41
C ALA A 162 8.37 -5.30 14.45
N SER A 163 9.39 -6.14 14.25
CA SER A 163 10.79 -5.80 14.46
C SER A 163 11.40 -5.18 13.20
N ALA A 164 11.63 -6.00 12.17
CA ALA A 164 12.37 -5.57 10.98
C ALA A 164 11.65 -4.46 10.21
N VAL A 165 10.32 -4.55 10.06
CA VAL A 165 9.54 -3.56 9.32
C VAL A 165 9.23 -2.34 10.17
N LEU A 166 8.43 -2.46 11.23
CA LEU A 166 7.90 -1.30 11.94
C LEU A 166 8.98 -0.59 12.78
N GLU A 167 9.74 -1.33 13.59
CA GLU A 167 10.73 -0.73 14.49
C GLU A 167 12.00 -0.28 13.78
N TYR A 168 12.61 -1.15 12.96
CA TYR A 168 13.92 -0.86 12.38
C TYR A 168 13.88 -0.10 11.06
N PHE A 169 12.85 -0.30 10.24
CA PHE A 169 12.76 0.33 8.92
C PHE A 169 11.82 1.54 8.89
N ILE A 170 10.55 1.36 9.25
CA ILE A 170 9.51 2.40 9.10
C ILE A 170 9.67 3.53 10.13
N ARG A 171 9.87 3.21 11.41
CA ARG A 171 9.95 4.22 12.48
C ARG A 171 11.04 5.28 12.23
N PRO A 172 12.28 4.95 11.81
CA PRO A 172 13.27 5.97 11.46
C PRO A 172 12.83 6.85 10.28
N VAL A 173 12.22 6.27 9.25
CA VAL A 173 11.77 6.98 8.03
C VAL A 173 10.66 7.99 8.34
N PHE A 174 9.77 7.67 9.28
CA PHE A 174 8.65 8.51 9.69
C PHE A 174 8.88 9.24 11.02
N SER A 175 10.10 9.22 11.57
CA SER A 175 10.43 9.82 12.88
C SER A 175 10.09 11.31 12.99
N ARG A 176 10.14 12.04 11.87
CA ARG A 176 9.80 13.48 11.79
C ARG A 176 8.34 13.75 11.43
N ALA A 177 7.58 12.72 11.12
CA ALA A 177 6.17 12.82 10.77
C ALA A 177 5.32 12.67 12.05
N THR A 178 5.45 13.62 12.96
CA THR A 178 4.72 13.64 14.23
C THR A 178 3.49 14.54 14.12
N SER A 179 2.32 14.03 14.54
CA SER A 179 1.10 14.82 14.68
C SER A 179 0.98 15.38 16.11
N ASN A 180 0.61 16.65 16.25
CA ASN A 180 0.35 17.27 17.56
C ASN A 180 -0.90 16.70 18.26
N ARG A 181 -1.75 15.94 17.53
CA ARG A 181 -2.94 15.28 18.06
C ARG A 181 -2.63 13.98 18.80
N ILE A 182 -1.39 13.51 18.72
CA ILE A 182 -0.93 12.30 19.42
C ILE A 182 0.25 12.59 20.34
N THR A 183 0.33 11.82 21.41
CA THR A 183 1.49 11.74 22.30
C THR A 183 2.62 10.94 21.62
N SER A 184 3.82 10.96 22.19
CA SER A 184 4.94 10.13 21.74
C SER A 184 4.65 8.62 21.75
N THR A 185 3.61 8.18 22.48
CA THR A 185 3.13 6.80 22.51
C THR A 185 1.94 6.55 21.58
N GLY A 186 1.64 7.46 20.64
CA GLY A 186 0.56 7.35 19.67
C GLY A 186 -0.86 7.57 20.23
N ARG A 187 -1.04 7.69 21.55
CA ARG A 187 -2.36 7.99 22.17
C ARG A 187 -2.78 9.40 21.84
N ARG A 188 -4.09 9.67 21.81
CA ARG A 188 -4.62 11.03 21.71
C ARG A 188 -3.97 11.98 22.73
N ALA A 189 -3.52 13.14 22.27
CA ALA A 189 -3.07 14.23 23.13
C ALA A 189 -4.28 15.00 23.68
N TYR A 190 -4.37 15.11 25.02
CA TYR A 190 -5.43 15.87 25.70
C TYR A 190 -5.01 17.31 26.02
N PHE A 191 -3.71 17.60 26.02
CA PHE A 191 -3.16 18.93 26.27
C PHE A 191 -2.54 19.47 24.98
N ILE A 192 -3.35 20.18 24.20
CA ILE A 192 -2.84 21.03 23.13
C ILE A 192 -2.57 22.38 23.80
N ASN A 193 -1.30 22.74 23.99
CA ASN A 193 -0.97 24.10 24.44
C ASN A 193 -1.35 25.07 23.32
N ASP A 194 -2.44 25.82 23.51
CA ASP A 194 -2.91 26.82 22.54
C ASP A 194 -1.88 27.94 22.27
N ASP A 195 -0.89 28.14 23.15
CA ASP A 195 0.21 29.08 22.90
C ASP A 195 1.21 28.62 21.82
N GLN A 196 1.19 27.33 21.43
CA GLN A 196 2.01 26.82 20.32
C GLN A 196 1.24 26.69 19.00
N SER A 197 -0.10 26.82 19.02
CA SER A 197 -0.93 26.67 17.81
C SER A 197 -0.81 27.87 16.86
N GLN A 198 -0.30 29.02 17.32
CA GLN A 198 -0.07 30.20 16.48
C GLN A 198 1.34 30.31 15.86
N VAL A 199 2.29 29.43 16.21
CA VAL A 199 3.68 29.51 15.67
C VAL A 199 4.09 28.26 14.86
N THR A 200 3.28 27.19 14.85
CA THR A 200 3.50 26.03 13.95
C THR A 200 2.45 25.92 12.84
N GLY A 201 1.84 27.05 12.46
CA GLY A 201 1.14 27.20 11.18
C GLY A 201 2.15 27.37 10.04
N ASP A 202 2.45 26.28 9.34
CA ASP A 202 2.87 26.22 7.94
C ASP A 202 4.09 27.01 7.42
N SER A 203 4.84 27.78 8.22
CA SER A 203 5.84 28.72 7.65
C SER A 203 7.33 28.40 7.90
N VAL A 204 7.72 27.39 8.68
CA VAL A 204 9.16 27.04 8.88
C VAL A 204 9.46 25.52 8.95
N ALA A 205 8.53 24.65 8.55
CA ALA A 205 8.83 23.23 8.26
C ALA A 205 8.96 22.96 6.75
N GLY A 206 8.94 24.04 5.95
CA GLY A 206 9.07 24.05 4.50
C GLY A 206 10.52 24.06 4.05
N THR A 207 11.21 22.93 4.23
CA THR A 207 12.08 22.45 3.15
C THR A 207 11.62 21.05 2.79
N THR A 208 11.45 20.82 1.50
CA THR A 208 11.11 19.52 0.90
C THR A 208 12.22 18.46 1.15
N GLU A 209 13.20 18.74 2.01
CA GLU A 209 14.26 17.85 2.50
C GLU A 209 13.90 17.14 3.81
N SER A 210 12.77 17.47 4.46
CA SER A 210 12.45 16.97 5.81
C SER A 210 11.74 15.62 5.90
N LYS A 211 11.18 15.10 4.80
CA LYS A 211 10.37 13.85 4.75
C LYS A 211 11.00 12.80 3.81
N PRO A 212 11.84 11.88 4.30
CA PRO A 212 12.54 10.88 3.47
C PRO A 212 11.60 10.02 2.62
N TRP A 213 10.44 9.65 3.18
CA TRP A 213 9.40 8.85 2.51
C TRP A 213 8.77 9.50 1.27
N LYS A 214 9.01 10.81 1.03
CA LYS A 214 8.52 11.50 -0.18
C LYS A 214 9.51 11.49 -1.34
N LYS A 215 10.79 11.26 -1.08
CA LYS A 215 11.87 11.43 -2.08
C LYS A 215 12.81 10.24 -2.14
N THR A 216 13.52 9.98 -1.05
CA THR A 216 14.63 9.02 -1.03
C THR A 216 14.17 7.61 -0.67
N GLN A 217 13.05 7.49 0.05
CA GLN A 217 12.53 6.21 0.56
C GLN A 217 11.04 6.06 0.26
N ILE A 218 10.62 6.32 -0.98
CA ILE A 218 9.20 6.22 -1.39
C ILE A 218 8.64 4.80 -1.24
N HIS A 219 9.50 3.80 -1.37
CA HIS A 219 9.16 2.38 -1.18
C HIS A 219 8.73 2.06 0.27
N ALA A 220 9.06 2.91 1.25
CA ALA A 220 8.65 2.71 2.63
C ALA A 220 7.12 2.67 2.79
N ILE A 221 6.37 3.40 1.94
CA ILE A 221 4.91 3.36 1.95
C ILE A 221 4.40 1.99 1.48
N ALA A 222 5.02 1.40 0.46
CA ALA A 222 4.65 0.08 -0.05
C ALA A 222 4.93 -1.01 0.99
N VAL A 223 6.12 -0.98 1.61
CA VAL A 223 6.47 -1.90 2.70
C VAL A 223 5.51 -1.75 3.89
N PHE A 224 5.14 -0.52 4.26
CA PHE A 224 4.17 -0.27 5.33
C PHE A 224 2.77 -0.79 4.97
N ALA A 225 2.32 -0.58 3.73
CA ALA A 225 1.04 -1.10 3.25
C ALA A 225 1.01 -2.63 3.31
N TRP A 226 2.10 -3.30 2.91
CA TRP A 226 2.24 -4.75 3.05
C TRP A 226 2.16 -5.17 4.54
N ALA A 227 2.90 -4.51 5.42
CA ALA A 227 2.85 -4.79 6.86
C ALA A 227 1.42 -4.69 7.43
N VAL A 228 0.66 -3.66 7.06
CA VAL A 228 -0.73 -3.49 7.48
C VAL A 228 -1.62 -4.62 6.96
N LYS A 229 -1.47 -5.01 5.70
CA LYS A 229 -2.25 -6.11 5.09
C LYS A 229 -1.99 -7.47 5.72
N HIS A 230 -0.81 -7.70 6.28
CA HIS A 230 -0.41 -9.00 6.85
C HIS A 230 -0.32 -9.01 8.37
N ALA A 231 -0.59 -7.87 9.03
CA ALA A 231 -0.66 -7.80 10.49
C ALA A 231 -1.90 -8.54 11.03
N SER A 232 -1.67 -9.33 12.07
CA SER A 232 -2.73 -9.97 12.85
C SER A 232 -3.35 -8.98 13.85
N GLU A 233 -4.57 -9.29 14.28
CA GLU A 233 -5.24 -8.56 15.37
C GLU A 233 -4.37 -8.48 16.64
N SER A 234 -3.66 -9.56 16.96
CA SER A 234 -2.74 -9.64 18.11
C SER A 234 -1.57 -8.67 17.97
N LEU A 235 -0.96 -8.61 16.78
CA LEU A 235 0.12 -7.68 16.50
C LEU A 235 -0.35 -6.23 16.56
N ILE A 236 -1.49 -5.92 15.94
CA ILE A 236 -2.07 -4.56 16.00
C ILE A 236 -2.35 -4.17 17.44
N SER A 237 -2.95 -5.06 18.25
CA SER A 237 -3.23 -4.79 19.67
C SER A 237 -1.99 -4.43 20.47
N LYS A 238 -0.85 -5.05 20.17
CA LYS A 238 0.43 -4.83 20.87
C LYS A 238 1.21 -3.62 20.35
N SER A 239 1.19 -3.42 19.03
CA SER A 239 2.11 -2.52 18.33
C SER A 239 1.42 -1.38 17.59
N TRP A 240 0.12 -1.14 17.81
CA TRP A 240 -0.62 -0.02 17.22
C TRP A 240 0.10 1.35 17.29
N PRO A 241 0.87 1.70 18.35
CA PRO A 241 1.59 2.98 18.39
C PRO A 241 2.61 3.18 17.28
N LEU A 242 3.11 2.09 16.67
CA LEU A 242 4.03 2.14 15.54
C LEU A 242 3.32 2.39 14.21
N PHE A 243 2.03 2.06 14.11
CA PHE A 243 1.21 2.30 12.92
C PHE A 243 0.66 3.72 12.89
N THR A 244 0.20 4.23 14.03
CA THR A 244 -0.54 5.50 14.11
C THR A 244 0.20 6.70 13.48
N PRO A 245 1.48 6.99 13.79
CA PRO A 245 2.16 8.15 13.22
C PRO A 245 2.23 8.10 11.70
N VAL A 246 2.46 6.90 11.14
CA VAL A 246 2.56 6.68 9.69
C VAL A 246 1.21 6.90 9.03
N LEU A 247 0.14 6.31 9.59
CA LEU A 247 -1.23 6.48 9.10
C LEU A 247 -1.64 7.96 9.06
N LEU A 248 -1.42 8.70 10.16
CA LEU A 248 -1.75 10.12 10.24
C LEU A 248 -0.89 10.95 9.27
N ALA A 249 0.41 10.65 9.19
CA ALA A 249 1.31 11.36 8.28
C ALA A 249 0.90 11.26 6.81
N LEU A 250 0.34 10.11 6.41
CA LEU A 250 -0.14 9.89 5.04
C LEU A 250 -1.52 10.52 4.82
N VAL A 251 -2.47 10.31 5.72
CA VAL A 251 -3.85 10.83 5.58
C VAL A 251 -3.91 12.35 5.67
N ASP A 252 -3.07 12.96 6.51
CA ASP A 252 -3.01 14.42 6.67
C ASP A 252 -2.13 15.09 5.60
N ASP A 253 -1.51 14.33 4.68
CA ASP A 253 -0.59 14.92 3.71
C ASP A 253 -1.31 15.82 2.69
N THR A 254 -0.61 16.82 2.17
CA THR A 254 -1.19 17.77 1.21
C THR A 254 -1.21 17.24 -0.22
N GLU A 255 -0.35 16.30 -0.58
CA GLU A 255 -0.32 15.74 -1.94
C GLU A 255 -1.34 14.59 -2.09
N THR A 256 -2.22 14.72 -3.07
CA THR A 256 -3.31 13.77 -3.36
C THR A 256 -2.86 12.32 -3.44
N LYS A 257 -1.70 12.03 -4.06
CA LYS A 257 -1.17 10.66 -4.17
C LYS A 257 -0.87 10.02 -2.81
N PHE A 258 -0.32 10.78 -1.86
CA PHE A 258 0.02 10.27 -0.53
C PHE A 258 -1.22 10.18 0.35
N LYS A 259 -2.10 11.18 0.29
CA LYS A 259 -3.39 11.17 0.98
C LYS A 259 -4.25 9.99 0.55
N LYS A 260 -4.41 9.77 -0.76
CA LYS A 260 -5.13 8.61 -1.32
C LYS A 260 -4.57 7.30 -0.79
N LYS A 261 -3.25 7.09 -0.88
CA LYS A 261 -2.62 5.84 -0.40
C LYS A 261 -2.76 5.70 1.12
N GLY A 262 -2.66 6.80 1.88
CA GLY A 262 -2.93 6.84 3.32
C GLY A 262 -4.35 6.41 3.69
N LEU A 263 -5.36 6.90 2.97
CA LEU A 263 -6.77 6.52 3.19
C LEU A 263 -7.01 5.03 2.92
N VAL A 264 -6.42 4.49 1.85
CA VAL A 264 -6.50 3.05 1.53
C VAL A 264 -5.82 2.20 2.60
N ILE A 265 -4.61 2.57 3.03
CA ILE A 265 -3.89 1.85 4.09
C ILE A 265 -4.63 1.96 5.43
N LEU A 266 -5.24 3.11 5.73
CA LEU A 266 -6.06 3.27 6.93
C LEU A 266 -7.28 2.36 6.90
N TYR A 267 -7.97 2.24 5.77
CA TYR A 267 -9.06 1.27 5.62
C TYR A 267 -8.59 -0.17 5.90
N ASP A 268 -7.47 -0.58 5.30
CA ASP A 268 -6.89 -1.92 5.52
C ASP A 268 -6.53 -2.14 7.01
N PHE A 269 -5.95 -1.13 7.67
CA PHE A 269 -5.65 -1.18 9.10
C PHE A 269 -6.93 -1.33 9.94
N LEU A 270 -7.95 -0.50 9.68
CA LEU A 270 -9.21 -0.52 10.42
C LEU A 270 -9.92 -1.86 10.27
N SER A 271 -9.94 -2.45 9.07
CA SER A 271 -10.59 -3.74 8.80
C SER A 271 -10.04 -4.91 9.64
N ARG A 272 -8.83 -4.76 10.19
CA ARG A 272 -8.11 -5.73 11.02
C ARG A 272 -7.92 -5.25 12.45
N CYS A 273 -8.29 -4.01 12.76
CA CYS A 273 -8.02 -3.39 14.04
C CYS A 273 -9.06 -3.87 15.06
N PRO A 274 -8.63 -4.46 16.19
CA PRO A 274 -9.58 -4.86 17.22
C PRO A 274 -10.31 -3.65 17.79
N PRO A 275 -11.65 -3.70 17.99
CA PRO A 275 -12.43 -2.55 18.44
C PRO A 275 -11.92 -1.89 19.73
N HIS A 276 -11.36 -2.67 20.65
CA HIS A 276 -10.81 -2.17 21.91
C HIS A 276 -9.61 -1.24 21.71
N VAL A 277 -8.83 -1.41 20.63
CA VAL A 277 -7.72 -0.52 20.29
C VAL A 277 -8.28 0.85 19.94
N ILE A 278 -9.30 0.95 19.09
CA ILE A 278 -9.90 2.23 18.71
C ILE A 278 -10.62 2.90 19.89
N GLY A 279 -11.45 2.13 20.61
CA GLY A 279 -12.28 2.64 21.70
C GLY A 279 -11.48 3.10 22.93
N ASN A 280 -10.45 2.36 23.34
CA ASN A 280 -9.76 2.60 24.61
C ASN A 280 -8.59 3.60 24.50
N THR A 281 -8.11 3.88 23.30
CA THR A 281 -6.91 4.72 23.08
C THR A 281 -7.24 6.14 22.61
N GLY A 282 -8.50 6.41 22.29
CA GLY A 282 -8.95 7.67 21.70
C GLY A 282 -8.61 7.82 20.22
N LEU A 283 -8.07 6.77 19.56
CA LEU A 283 -7.74 6.80 18.13
C LEU A 283 -8.95 7.02 17.23
N GLY A 284 -10.15 6.64 17.68
CA GLY A 284 -11.36 6.88 16.89
C GLY A 284 -11.54 8.34 16.50
N GLU A 285 -11.39 9.24 17.47
CA GLU A 285 -11.53 10.68 17.21
C GLU A 285 -10.36 11.25 16.41
N VAL A 286 -9.15 10.74 16.67
CA VAL A 286 -7.94 11.15 15.92
C VAL A 286 -8.08 10.79 14.44
N PHE A 287 -8.54 9.58 14.13
CA PHE A 287 -8.77 9.14 12.75
C PHE A 287 -9.97 9.84 12.12
N GLU A 288 -11.06 10.09 12.85
CA GLU A 288 -12.15 10.92 12.36
C GLU A 288 -11.64 12.29 11.93
N GLN A 289 -10.89 12.98 12.79
CA GLN A 289 -10.34 14.31 12.50
C GLN A 289 -9.39 14.33 11.30
N SER A 290 -8.65 13.24 11.06
CA SER A 290 -7.78 13.10 9.89
C SER A 290 -8.52 12.78 8.59
N VAL A 291 -9.53 11.91 8.64
CA VAL A 291 -10.25 11.46 7.45
C VAL A 291 -11.28 12.49 6.99
N PHE A 292 -11.98 13.14 7.92
CA PHE A 292 -13.11 14.03 7.61
C PHE A 292 -12.79 15.15 6.61
N PRO A 293 -11.64 15.85 6.69
CA PRO A 293 -11.27 16.86 5.69
C PRO A 293 -11.20 16.30 4.26
N SER A 294 -10.92 15.01 4.09
CA SER A 294 -10.88 14.35 2.79
C SER A 294 -12.28 14.19 2.17
N LEU A 295 -13.34 14.14 2.98
CA LEU A 295 -14.74 14.12 2.51
C LEU A 295 -15.16 15.48 1.90
N LEU A 296 -14.41 16.53 2.20
CA LEU A 296 -14.62 17.91 1.74
C LEU A 296 -13.59 18.34 0.68
N SER A 297 -12.78 17.41 0.18
CA SER A 297 -11.86 17.66 -0.94
C SER A 297 -12.65 17.70 -2.25
N LEU A 298 -13.29 18.85 -2.49
CA LEU A 298 -14.28 19.07 -3.56
C LEU A 298 -13.80 20.10 -4.60
N PRO A 299 -14.40 20.07 -5.80
CA PRO A 299 -14.23 21.11 -6.82
C PRO A 299 -14.36 22.54 -6.31
N GLY A 300 -13.56 23.44 -6.90
CA GLY A 300 -13.41 24.84 -6.47
C GLY A 300 -12.07 25.09 -5.77
N ILE A 301 -11.67 24.19 -4.87
CA ILE A 301 -10.33 24.20 -4.22
C ILE A 301 -9.50 23.00 -4.69
N THR A 302 -10.12 21.82 -4.84
CA THR A 302 -9.46 20.59 -5.32
C THR A 302 -9.99 20.26 -6.71
N PRO A 303 -9.16 20.02 -7.74
CA PRO A 303 -9.67 19.65 -9.07
C PRO A 303 -10.60 18.43 -9.03
N GLU A 304 -11.57 18.34 -9.94
CA GLU A 304 -12.56 17.25 -9.97
C GLU A 304 -11.89 15.86 -10.00
N ALA A 305 -10.92 15.68 -10.89
CA ALA A 305 -10.19 14.41 -11.02
C ALA A 305 -9.47 14.00 -9.71
N GLU A 306 -8.97 14.97 -8.94
CA GLU A 306 -8.35 14.71 -7.64
C GLU A 306 -9.40 14.46 -6.55
N SER A 307 -10.51 15.18 -6.59
CA SER A 307 -11.64 15.00 -5.68
C SER A 307 -12.19 13.57 -5.77
N ILE A 308 -12.45 13.06 -6.98
CA ILE A 308 -12.91 11.68 -7.21
C ILE A 308 -11.90 10.66 -6.65
N GLN A 309 -10.59 10.91 -6.80
CA GLN A 309 -9.55 10.03 -6.28
C GLN A 309 -9.49 9.97 -4.75
N LEU A 310 -9.98 11.00 -4.05
CA LEU A 310 -9.93 11.10 -2.59
C LEU A 310 -11.25 10.69 -1.92
N LEU A 311 -12.39 11.11 -2.47
CA LEU A 311 -13.70 10.91 -1.84
C LEU A 311 -14.01 9.43 -1.63
N GLY A 312 -13.83 8.59 -2.64
CA GLY A 312 -14.11 7.15 -2.53
C GLY A 312 -13.32 6.49 -1.39
N PRO A 313 -11.98 6.56 -1.39
CA PRO A 313 -11.16 6.07 -0.29
C PRO A 313 -11.50 6.68 1.08
N ALA A 314 -11.85 7.97 1.13
CA ALA A 314 -12.23 8.64 2.37
C ALA A 314 -13.55 8.10 2.95
N TYR A 315 -14.57 7.90 2.10
CA TYR A 315 -15.83 7.28 2.52
C TYR A 315 -15.63 5.83 2.96
N ASN A 316 -14.79 5.06 2.26
CA ASN A 316 -14.48 3.70 2.69
C ASN A 316 -13.82 3.67 4.08
N ALA A 317 -12.81 4.52 4.30
CA ALA A 317 -12.11 4.59 5.58
C ALA A 317 -13.03 5.07 6.73
N ILE A 318 -13.85 6.12 6.51
CA ILE A 318 -14.74 6.63 7.57
C ILE A 318 -15.85 5.64 7.93
N MET A 319 -16.33 4.87 6.95
CA MET A 319 -17.35 3.84 7.18
C MET A 319 -16.78 2.62 7.91
N GLU A 320 -15.56 2.19 7.57
CA GLU A 320 -14.88 1.13 8.33
C GLU A 320 -14.53 1.60 9.75
N LEU A 321 -14.15 2.87 9.93
CA LEU A 321 -13.97 3.47 11.25
C LEU A 321 -15.26 3.41 12.08
N ALA A 322 -16.40 3.77 11.49
CA ALA A 322 -17.70 3.70 12.18
C ALA A 322 -18.05 2.28 12.63
N LYS A 323 -17.68 1.27 11.84
CA LYS A 323 -17.91 -0.14 12.14
C LYS A 323 -17.04 -0.61 13.31
N VAL A 324 -15.75 -0.30 13.29
CA VAL A 324 -14.78 -0.75 14.30
C VAL A 324 -14.91 0.02 15.61
N TRP A 325 -15.18 1.33 15.54
CA TRP A 325 -15.33 2.17 16.72
C TRP A 325 -16.63 1.89 17.48
N PHE A 326 -17.68 1.47 16.77
CA PHE A 326 -19.01 1.22 17.35
C PHE A 326 -19.52 -0.21 17.05
N PRO A 327 -18.87 -1.25 17.62
CA PRO A 327 -19.18 -2.65 17.31
C PRO A 327 -20.48 -3.16 17.94
N THR A 328 -20.92 -2.60 19.08
CA THR A 328 -22.08 -3.09 19.85
C THR A 328 -23.32 -2.20 19.72
N GLY A 329 -24.49 -2.80 19.95
CA GLY A 329 -25.77 -2.09 19.94
C GLY A 329 -25.92 -1.03 21.04
N GLU A 330 -25.17 -1.12 22.14
CA GLU A 330 -25.22 -0.16 23.25
C GLU A 330 -24.69 1.23 22.85
N ILE A 331 -23.72 1.27 21.93
CA ILE A 331 -23.11 2.52 21.44
C ILE A 331 -23.86 3.06 20.21
N ARG A 332 -25.04 2.48 19.90
CA ARG A 332 -25.88 2.87 18.76
C ARG A 332 -26.17 4.37 18.71
N PRO A 333 -26.51 5.09 19.81
CA PRO A 333 -26.74 6.53 19.72
C PRO A 333 -25.51 7.33 19.26
N ALA A 334 -24.30 6.96 19.71
CA ALA A 334 -23.08 7.61 19.26
C ALA A 334 -22.75 7.27 17.81
N LYS A 335 -22.92 5.99 17.41
CA LYS A 335 -22.80 5.57 16.01
C LYS A 335 -23.75 6.35 15.10
N MET A 336 -25.02 6.50 15.50
CA MET A 336 -26.01 7.24 14.71
C MET A 336 -25.62 8.72 14.59
N ARG A 337 -25.17 9.37 15.68
CA ARG A 337 -24.67 10.76 15.60
C ARG A 337 -23.48 10.88 14.65
N PHE A 338 -22.55 9.94 14.69
CA PHE A 338 -21.40 9.90 13.78
C PHE A 338 -21.86 9.75 12.32
N LEU A 339 -22.75 8.80 12.02
CA LEU A 339 -23.26 8.60 10.67
C LEU A 339 -24.13 9.78 10.17
N ILE A 340 -24.90 10.42 11.05
CA ILE A 340 -25.63 11.66 10.73
C ILE A 340 -24.65 12.76 10.36
N LYS A 341 -23.53 12.89 11.08
CA LYS A 341 -22.48 13.85 10.75
C LYS A 341 -21.92 13.58 9.34
N VAL A 342 -21.53 12.33 9.05
CA VAL A 342 -21.04 11.94 7.71
C VAL A 342 -22.09 12.22 6.62
N LEU A 343 -23.37 11.94 6.89
CA LEU A 343 -24.45 12.23 5.95
C LEU A 343 -24.60 13.73 5.69
N ARG A 344 -24.65 14.56 6.74
CA ARG A 344 -24.97 15.98 6.59
C ARG A 344 -23.78 16.77 6.07
N GLU A 345 -22.64 16.59 6.70
CA GLU A 345 -21.44 17.39 6.45
C GLU A 345 -20.56 16.77 5.36
N GLY A 346 -20.64 15.47 5.09
CA GLY A 346 -19.96 14.83 3.96
C GLY A 346 -20.84 14.80 2.71
N ILE A 347 -21.93 14.04 2.76
CA ILE A 347 -22.75 13.74 1.57
C ILE A 347 -23.57 14.96 1.13
N LEU A 348 -24.45 15.48 2.00
CA LEU A 348 -25.39 16.53 1.63
C LEU A 348 -24.65 17.84 1.34
N ALA A 349 -23.76 18.27 2.24
CA ALA A 349 -22.95 19.46 2.00
C ALA A 349 -22.08 19.33 0.74
N GLY A 350 -21.46 18.16 0.52
CA GLY A 350 -20.68 17.91 -0.69
C GLY A 350 -21.51 17.96 -1.97
N TYR A 351 -22.72 17.39 -1.95
CA TYR A 351 -23.64 17.42 -3.09
C TYR A 351 -24.06 18.86 -3.41
N TRP A 352 -24.48 19.63 -2.41
CA TRP A 352 -24.92 21.02 -2.64
C TRP A 352 -23.79 21.94 -3.09
N HIS A 353 -22.54 21.61 -2.74
CA HIS A 353 -21.36 22.36 -3.17
C HIS A 353 -20.91 22.01 -4.59
N ALA A 354 -21.00 20.73 -4.98
CA ALA A 354 -20.43 20.22 -6.23
C ALA A 354 -21.49 19.56 -7.15
N SER A 355 -22.73 20.05 -7.11
CA SER A 355 -23.86 19.46 -7.84
C SER A 355 -23.71 19.48 -9.36
N GLU A 356 -22.90 20.40 -9.89
CA GLU A 356 -22.59 20.49 -11.32
C GLU A 356 -21.57 19.44 -11.82
N TYR A 357 -20.90 18.71 -10.90
CA TYR A 357 -19.88 17.73 -11.24
C TYR A 357 -20.44 16.31 -11.21
N VAL A 358 -20.77 15.78 -12.40
CA VAL A 358 -21.45 14.48 -12.57
C VAL A 358 -20.74 13.34 -11.83
N GLY A 359 -19.40 13.25 -11.92
CA GLY A 359 -18.64 12.18 -11.26
C GLY A 359 -18.68 12.27 -9.74
N ILE A 360 -18.76 13.49 -9.19
CA ILE A 360 -18.92 13.72 -7.75
C ILE A 360 -20.34 13.35 -7.31
N VAL A 361 -21.36 13.80 -8.05
CA VAL A 361 -22.76 13.48 -7.78
C VAL A 361 -23.01 11.98 -7.76
N GLU A 362 -22.49 11.25 -8.76
CA GLU A 362 -22.58 9.79 -8.81
C GLU A 362 -21.95 9.14 -7.58
N LEU A 363 -20.73 9.53 -7.22
CA LEU A 363 -20.02 8.99 -6.05
C LEU A 363 -20.78 9.25 -4.76
N LEU A 364 -21.25 10.48 -4.53
CA LEU A 364 -22.00 10.84 -3.33
C LEU A 364 -23.34 10.08 -3.26
N ALA A 365 -24.04 9.91 -4.39
CA ALA A 365 -25.26 9.10 -4.44
C ALA A 365 -24.98 7.64 -4.07
N GLN A 366 -23.90 7.04 -4.58
CA GLN A 366 -23.50 5.67 -4.25
C GLN A 366 -23.13 5.53 -2.76
N MET A 367 -22.38 6.49 -2.20
CA MET A 367 -21.95 6.47 -0.79
C MET A 367 -23.09 6.77 0.18
N ALA A 368 -24.15 7.48 -0.25
CA ALA A 368 -25.31 7.76 0.58
C ALA A 368 -26.08 6.48 0.95
N ILE A 369 -26.16 5.50 0.04
CA ILE A 369 -26.92 4.25 0.22
C ILE A 369 -26.51 3.50 1.50
N PRO A 370 -25.23 3.10 1.69
CA PRO A 370 -24.83 2.35 2.89
C PRO A 370 -24.98 3.17 4.19
N ILE A 371 -24.91 4.51 4.12
CA ILE A 371 -25.11 5.38 5.28
C ILE A 371 -26.58 5.41 5.69
N ILE A 372 -27.48 5.64 4.72
CA ILE A 372 -28.94 5.68 4.94
C ILE A 372 -29.43 4.32 5.44
N SER A 373 -28.95 3.23 4.83
CA SER A 373 -29.27 1.86 5.24
C SER A 373 -28.92 1.59 6.71
N GLN A 374 -27.74 2.06 7.17
CA GLN A 374 -27.34 1.93 8.56
C GLN A 374 -28.07 2.88 9.53
N LEU A 375 -28.48 4.06 9.07
CA LEU A 375 -29.25 5.00 9.87
C LEU A 375 -30.70 4.54 10.08
N GLY A 376 -31.33 3.92 9.08
CA GLY A 376 -32.72 3.48 9.15
C GLY A 376 -33.67 4.60 9.61
N PRO A 377 -34.44 4.44 10.70
CA PRO A 377 -35.34 5.49 11.21
C PRO A 377 -34.65 6.82 11.55
N TYR A 378 -33.34 6.80 11.87
CA TYR A 378 -32.58 8.02 12.17
C TYR A 378 -32.34 8.89 10.92
N ALA A 379 -32.61 8.37 9.72
CA ALA A 379 -32.56 9.15 8.47
C ALA A 379 -33.84 9.99 8.25
N VAL A 380 -34.95 9.69 8.94
CA VAL A 380 -36.25 10.36 8.75
C VAL A 380 -36.17 11.89 8.86
N PRO A 381 -35.46 12.49 9.83
CA PRO A 381 -35.31 13.94 9.91
C PRO A 381 -34.63 14.57 8.69
N HIS A 382 -33.86 13.79 7.94
CA HIS A 382 -33.09 14.22 6.77
C HIS A 382 -33.79 13.86 5.45
N LEU A 383 -34.97 13.23 5.50
CA LEU A 383 -35.67 12.72 4.32
C LEU A 383 -35.99 13.82 3.31
N LYS A 384 -36.36 15.03 3.77
CA LYS A 384 -36.64 16.16 2.87
C LYS A 384 -35.43 16.52 2.00
N GLU A 385 -34.25 16.62 2.61
CA GLU A 385 -33.00 16.97 1.92
C GLU A 385 -32.56 15.83 0.99
N LEU A 386 -32.64 14.58 1.47
CA LEU A 386 -32.36 13.38 0.69
C LEU A 386 -33.27 13.26 -0.55
N LEU A 387 -34.57 13.45 -0.38
CA LEU A 387 -35.53 13.43 -1.49
C LEU A 387 -35.26 14.56 -2.48
N SER A 388 -34.89 15.74 -2.00
CA SER A 388 -34.50 16.86 -2.88
C SER A 388 -33.29 16.51 -3.73
N MET A 389 -32.23 15.96 -3.10
CA MET A 389 -31.01 15.53 -3.77
C MET A 389 -31.31 14.45 -4.83
N PHE A 390 -31.94 13.34 -4.43
CA PHE A 390 -32.21 12.23 -5.36
C PHE A 390 -33.22 12.61 -6.44
N SER A 391 -34.19 13.48 -6.14
CA SER A 391 -35.11 13.98 -7.17
C SER A 391 -34.37 14.81 -8.20
N ALA A 392 -33.51 15.75 -7.76
CA ALA A 392 -32.72 16.57 -8.66
C ALA A 392 -31.85 15.71 -9.58
N ILE A 393 -31.18 14.68 -9.02
CA ILE A 393 -30.37 13.72 -9.79
C ILE A 393 -31.18 13.02 -10.89
N MET A 394 -32.38 12.52 -10.56
CA MET A 394 -33.20 11.79 -11.54
C MET A 394 -33.88 12.67 -12.58
N THR A 395 -34.10 13.95 -12.26
CA THR A 395 -34.73 14.91 -13.18
C THR A 395 -33.73 15.66 -14.05
N ASP A 396 -32.44 15.54 -13.77
CA ASP A 396 -31.39 16.22 -14.53
C ASP A 396 -31.19 15.52 -15.90
N PRO A 397 -31.51 16.19 -17.01
CA PRO A 397 -31.42 15.60 -18.35
C PRO A 397 -29.98 15.20 -18.74
N PHE A 398 -28.95 15.76 -18.10
CA PHE A 398 -27.57 15.39 -18.34
C PHE A 398 -27.16 14.13 -17.57
N LEU A 399 -27.71 13.93 -16.36
CA LEU A 399 -27.51 12.71 -15.57
C LEU A 399 -28.30 11.51 -16.09
N VAL A 400 -29.34 11.73 -16.89
CA VAL A 400 -30.07 10.67 -17.61
C VAL A 400 -29.15 9.83 -18.50
N SER A 401 -28.02 10.39 -18.93
CA SER A 401 -27.00 9.70 -19.75
C SER A 401 -26.00 8.86 -18.93
N TYR A 402 -26.11 8.86 -17.60
CA TYR A 402 -25.24 8.14 -16.66
C TYR A 402 -26.05 7.14 -15.82
N PRO A 403 -26.28 5.90 -16.33
CA PRO A 403 -27.21 4.94 -15.74
C PRO A 403 -26.89 4.56 -14.29
N THR A 404 -25.60 4.54 -13.93
CA THR A 404 -25.11 4.20 -12.58
C THR A 404 -25.53 5.22 -11.53
N CYS A 405 -25.54 6.51 -11.87
CA CYS A 405 -25.99 7.58 -11.00
C CYS A 405 -27.50 7.50 -10.72
N ILE A 406 -28.30 7.26 -11.78
CA ILE A 406 -29.75 7.06 -11.66
C ILE A 406 -30.08 5.81 -10.85
N GLN A 407 -29.35 4.71 -11.09
CA GLN A 407 -29.55 3.47 -10.35
C GLN A 407 -29.27 3.65 -8.86
N ALA A 408 -28.20 4.35 -8.50
CA ALA A 408 -27.88 4.67 -7.11
C ALA A 408 -28.99 5.52 -6.45
N ALA A 409 -29.47 6.57 -7.15
CA ALA A 409 -30.56 7.41 -6.67
C ALA A 409 -31.88 6.65 -6.51
N ALA A 410 -32.17 5.71 -7.42
CA ALA A 410 -33.36 4.86 -7.33
C ALA A 410 -33.28 3.87 -6.15
N GLN A 411 -32.12 3.25 -5.93
CA GLN A 411 -31.89 2.32 -4.82
C GLN A 411 -31.98 3.00 -3.45
N ALA A 412 -31.58 4.27 -3.34
CA ALA A 412 -31.66 5.01 -2.08
C ALA A 412 -33.09 5.40 -1.67
N LYS A 413 -34.07 5.33 -2.59
CA LYS A 413 -35.48 5.64 -2.31
C LYS A 413 -36.30 4.44 -1.82
N THR A 414 -35.82 3.21 -2.04
CA THR A 414 -36.41 1.96 -1.51
C THR A 414 -35.83 1.63 -0.15
#